data_AF-A0A1J5NW70-F1
#
_entry.id   AF-A0A1J5NW70-F1
#
_cell.length_a   1.000
_cell.length_b   1.000
_cell.length_c   1.000
_cell.angle_alpha   90.00
_cell.angle_beta   90.00
_cell.angle_gamma   90.00
#
_symmetry.space_group_name_H-M   'P 1'
#
loop_
_entity.id
_entity.type
_entity.pdbx_description
1 polymer ?
#
loop_
_entity_poly.entity_id
_entity_poly.type
_entity_poly.pdbx_seq_one_letter_code
_entity_poly.pdbx_strand_id
1 'polypeptide(L)'
;MPFLPNERVALFIDGANLYSASRNLGFDVDYRNLLEYFRKQANVIRAYYYSAVLETEEYSPLKPLTDWLAYNGYALVTKPAKEFTDAARPGAYLRVIEDGRVAADDLITVVRRPTHGFTIGQAFKAKSGARELVPRVLDASELPESWHEWARRVLDAK
;
A
#
# COMPACT_ATOMS: atom_id res chain seq x y z
N MET A 1 -13.48 -14.37 -9.76
CA MET A 1 -14.73 -13.66 -9.41
C MET A 1 -15.46 -13.32 -10.71
N PRO A 2 -16.74 -13.67 -10.88
CA PRO A 2 -17.50 -13.20 -12.04
C PRO A 2 -17.96 -11.75 -11.80
N PHE A 3 -17.63 -10.86 -12.73
CA PHE A 3 -18.21 -9.50 -12.78
C PHE A 3 -19.64 -9.59 -13.30
N LEU A 4 -20.52 -8.72 -12.81
CA LEU A 4 -21.87 -8.64 -13.37
C LEU A 4 -21.82 -8.01 -14.77
N PRO A 5 -22.73 -8.38 -15.71
CA PRO A 5 -22.69 -7.93 -17.11
C PRO A 5 -22.66 -6.42 -17.34
N ASN A 6 -23.02 -5.61 -16.33
CA ASN A 6 -23.03 -4.14 -16.37
C ASN A 6 -22.33 -3.51 -15.16
N GLU A 7 -21.47 -4.25 -14.47
CA GLU A 7 -20.78 -3.75 -13.30
C GLU A 7 -19.82 -2.63 -13.69
N ARG A 8 -20.02 -1.46 -13.08
CA ARG A 8 -19.15 -0.30 -13.26
C ARG A 8 -17.93 -0.47 -12.35
N VAL A 9 -16.76 -0.63 -12.94
CA VAL A 9 -15.51 -0.88 -12.21
C VAL A 9 -14.59 0.33 -12.33
N ALA A 10 -13.94 0.69 -11.23
CA ALA A 10 -12.83 1.62 -11.23
C ALA A 10 -11.60 0.95 -10.59
N LEU A 11 -10.43 1.14 -11.20
CA LEU A 11 -9.17 0.63 -10.68
C LEU A 11 -8.45 1.74 -9.92
N PHE A 12 -7.90 1.43 -8.75
CA PHE A 12 -7.09 2.34 -7.94
C PHE A 12 -5.76 1.66 -7.64
N ILE A 13 -4.71 2.06 -8.35
CA ILE A 13 -3.39 1.44 -8.28
C ILE A 13 -2.44 2.36 -7.52
N ASP A 14 -1.93 1.92 -6.38
CA ASP A 14 -0.83 2.57 -5.68
C ASP A 14 0.49 2.18 -6.35
N GLY A 15 1.06 3.08 -7.14
CA GLY A 15 2.24 2.81 -7.96
C GLY A 15 3.50 2.53 -7.14
N ALA A 16 3.70 3.26 -6.04
CA ALA A 16 4.89 3.08 -5.20
C ALA A 16 4.87 1.72 -4.51
N ASN A 17 3.72 1.34 -3.95
CA ASN A 17 3.56 0.06 -3.27
C ASN A 17 3.54 -1.12 -4.25
N LEU A 18 2.89 -0.97 -5.41
CA LEU A 18 2.92 -2.00 -6.46
C LEU A 18 4.34 -2.23 -6.99
N TYR A 19 5.11 -1.17 -7.23
CA TYR A 19 6.50 -1.27 -7.67
C TYR A 19 7.37 -1.97 -6.61
N SER A 20 7.24 -1.58 -5.34
CA SER A 20 7.99 -2.23 -4.25
C SER A 20 7.63 -3.71 -4.12
N ALA A 21 6.34 -4.05 -4.18
CA ALA A 21 5.87 -5.42 -4.11
C ALA A 21 6.37 -6.27 -5.29
N SER A 22 6.29 -5.75 -6.52
CA SER A 22 6.71 -6.48 -7.72
C SER A 22 8.22 -6.75 -7.72
N ARG A 23 9.02 -5.77 -7.29
CA ARG A 23 10.47 -5.92 -7.09
C ARG A 23 10.82 -6.97 -6.04
N ASN A 24 10.15 -6.95 -4.89
CA ASN A 24 10.40 -7.91 -3.80
C ASN A 24 9.98 -9.34 -4.18
N LEU A 25 8.92 -9.49 -4.98
CA LEU A 25 8.40 -10.78 -5.41
C LEU A 25 8.99 -11.27 -6.75
N GLY A 26 9.81 -10.46 -7.41
CA GLY A 26 10.52 -10.83 -8.64
C GLY A 26 9.62 -10.94 -9.87
N PHE A 27 8.57 -10.13 -9.98
CA PHE A 27 7.71 -10.09 -11.17
C PHE A 27 7.54 -8.67 -11.71
N ASP A 28 7.22 -8.58 -13.00
CA ASP A 28 6.89 -7.33 -13.69
C ASP A 28 5.38 -7.24 -13.95
N VAL A 29 4.86 -6.02 -13.93
CA VAL A 29 3.44 -5.75 -14.18
C VAL A 29 3.26 -5.31 -15.63
N ASP A 30 2.54 -6.11 -16.42
CA ASP A 30 2.06 -5.69 -17.73
C ASP A 30 0.76 -4.89 -17.57
N TYR A 31 0.89 -3.57 -17.53
CA TYR A 31 -0.23 -2.65 -17.39
C TYR A 31 -1.18 -2.65 -18.59
N ARG A 32 -0.73 -3.02 -19.79
CA ARG A 32 -1.64 -3.13 -20.95
C ARG A 32 -2.58 -4.29 -20.73
N ASN A 33 -2.01 -5.46 -20.49
CA ASN A 33 -2.78 -6.69 -20.28
C ASN A 33 -3.67 -6.59 -19.03
N LEU A 34 -3.20 -5.92 -17.97
CA LEU A 34 -3.99 -5.64 -16.79
C LEU A 34 -5.27 -4.85 -17.14
N LEU A 35 -5.14 -3.74 -17.86
CA LEU A 35 -6.30 -2.91 -18.22
C LEU A 35 -7.25 -3.65 -19.19
N GLU A 36 -6.70 -4.36 -20.17
CA GLU A 36 -7.49 -5.16 -21.11
C GLU A 36 -8.26 -6.28 -20.42
N TYR A 37 -7.66 -6.93 -19.43
CA TYR A 37 -8.31 -7.96 -18.64
C TYR A 37 -9.59 -7.43 -17.98
N PHE A 38 -9.51 -6.30 -17.28
CA PHE A 38 -10.70 -5.72 -16.63
C PHE A 38 -11.73 -5.24 -17.64
N ARG A 39 -11.31 -4.65 -18.77
CA ARG A 39 -12.22 -4.20 -19.84
C ARG A 39 -12.98 -5.35 -20.50
N LYS A 40 -12.39 -6.54 -20.58
CA LYS A 40 -13.06 -7.75 -21.10
C LYS A 40 -14.12 -8.30 -20.16
N GLN A 41 -14.02 -7.98 -18.87
CA GLN A 41 -14.86 -8.58 -17.83
C GLN A 41 -15.91 -7.61 -17.29
N ALA A 42 -15.68 -6.30 -17.34
CA ALA A 42 -16.57 -5.30 -16.75
C ALA A 42 -16.55 -3.96 -17.50
N ASN A 43 -17.52 -3.09 -17.17
CA ASN A 43 -17.54 -1.72 -17.67
C ASN A 43 -16.57 -0.85 -16.86
N VAL A 44 -15.30 -0.81 -17.28
CA VAL A 44 -14.26 -0.01 -16.62
C VAL A 44 -14.49 1.48 -16.88
N ILE A 45 -14.88 2.20 -15.83
CA ILE A 45 -15.15 3.65 -15.88
C ILE A 45 -13.86 4.46 -15.80
N ARG A 46 -12.90 4.03 -14.97
CA ARG A 46 -11.60 4.69 -14.82
C ARG A 46 -10.55 3.72 -14.29
N ALA A 47 -9.30 3.93 -14.68
CA ALA A 47 -8.15 3.29 -14.06
C ALA A 47 -7.19 4.37 -13.55
N TYR A 48 -7.10 4.54 -12.23
CA TYR A 48 -6.20 5.51 -11.61
C TYR A 48 -4.87 4.87 -11.27
N TYR A 49 -3.79 5.59 -11.58
CA TYR A 49 -2.44 5.24 -11.13
C TYR A 49 -1.93 6.38 -10.24
N TYR A 50 -1.72 6.09 -8.96
CA TYR A 50 -1.20 7.03 -7.99
C TYR A 50 0.32 6.97 -7.97
N SER A 51 0.96 8.10 -8.23
CA SER A 51 2.41 8.24 -8.15
C SER A 51 2.79 9.28 -7.10
N ALA A 52 3.78 8.96 -6.28
CA ALA A 52 4.42 9.95 -5.41
C ALA A 52 5.50 10.67 -6.21
N VAL A 53 5.46 12.00 -6.22
CA VAL A 53 6.52 12.82 -6.79
C VAL A 53 7.33 13.38 -5.61
N LEU A 54 8.62 13.05 -5.56
CA LEU A 54 9.57 13.74 -4.67
C LEU A 54 9.82 15.12 -5.29
N GLU A 55 9.52 16.19 -4.56
CA GLU A 55 9.69 17.57 -5.04
C GLU A 55 11.16 17.92 -5.33
N THR A 56 12.10 17.09 -4.87
CA THR A 56 13.55 17.33 -4.89
C THR A 56 14.27 16.81 -6.14
N GLU A 57 13.62 16.06 -7.03
CA GLU A 57 14.24 15.52 -8.24
C GLU A 57 13.62 16.14 -9.51
N GLU A 58 14.45 16.87 -10.27
CA GLU A 58 14.08 17.45 -11.58
C GLU A 58 13.77 16.37 -12.64
N TYR A 59 14.14 15.10 -12.36
CA TYR A 59 13.86 13.94 -13.21
C TYR A 59 13.45 12.72 -12.37
N SER A 60 12.17 12.32 -12.44
CA SER A 60 11.72 11.07 -11.83
C SER A 60 12.02 9.88 -12.76
N PRO A 61 12.71 8.83 -12.30
CA PRO A 61 12.94 7.61 -13.09
C PRO A 61 11.63 6.89 -13.47
N LEU A 62 10.52 7.24 -12.84
CA LEU A 62 9.18 6.73 -13.17
C LEU A 62 8.54 7.46 -14.36
N LYS A 63 9.11 8.58 -14.81
CA LYS A 63 8.50 9.44 -15.84
C LYS A 63 8.17 8.70 -17.16
N PRO A 64 9.05 7.85 -17.71
CA PRO A 64 8.71 7.07 -18.92
C PRO A 64 7.51 6.15 -18.71
N LEU A 65 7.40 5.51 -17.54
CA LEU A 65 6.28 4.64 -17.21
C LEU A 65 4.99 5.47 -17.04
N THR A 66 5.04 6.59 -16.32
CA THR A 66 3.85 7.42 -16.11
C THR A 66 3.32 8.03 -17.39
N ASP A 67 4.22 8.44 -18.30
CA ASP A 67 3.85 8.95 -19.62
C ASP A 67 3.20 7.84 -20.47
N TRP A 68 3.77 6.63 -20.47
CA TRP A 68 3.18 5.48 -21.15
C TRP A 68 1.81 5.12 -20.57
N LEU A 69 1.64 5.12 -19.25
CA LEU A 69 0.36 4.83 -18.58
C LEU A 69 -0.72 5.83 -18.98
N ALA A 70 -0.39 7.13 -18.92
CA ALA A 70 -1.31 8.19 -19.31
C ALA A 70 -1.76 8.05 -20.78
N TYR A 71 -0.82 7.72 -21.68
CA TYR A 71 -1.11 7.48 -23.08
C TYR A 71 -1.99 6.24 -23.31
N ASN A 72 -1.81 5.18 -22.50
CA ASN A 72 -2.51 3.89 -22.67
C ASN A 72 -3.81 3.78 -21.84
N GLY A 73 -4.39 4.91 -21.40
CA GLY A 73 -5.75 4.94 -20.82
C GLY A 73 -5.82 4.88 -19.30
N TYR A 74 -4.71 5.09 -18.60
CA TYR A 74 -4.70 5.35 -17.16
C TYR A 74 -4.83 6.85 -16.87
N ALA A 75 -5.55 7.18 -15.80
CA ALA A 75 -5.57 8.51 -15.22
C ALA A 75 -4.46 8.61 -14.17
N LEU A 76 -3.41 9.36 -14.46
CA LEU A 76 -2.32 9.60 -13.51
C LEU A 76 -2.77 10.58 -12.43
N VAL A 77 -2.53 10.22 -11.17
CA VAL A 77 -2.73 11.11 -10.01
C VAL A 77 -1.40 11.25 -9.30
N THR A 78 -0.80 12.43 -9.40
CA THR A 78 0.42 12.76 -8.66
C THR A 78 0.07 13.36 -7.32
N LYS A 79 0.74 12.89 -6.27
CA LYS A 79 0.68 13.50 -4.94
C LYS A 79 2.09 13.89 -4.52
N PRO A 80 2.28 15.09 -3.93
CA PRO A 80 3.53 15.40 -3.26
C PRO A 80 3.81 14.31 -2.23
N ALA A 81 5.02 13.76 -2.26
CA ALA A 81 5.48 12.88 -1.19
C ALA A 81 5.53 13.71 0.11
N LYS A 82 4.51 13.57 0.97
CA LYS A 82 4.58 14.14 2.31
C LYS A 82 5.50 13.26 3.15
N GLU A 83 6.61 13.81 3.57
CA GLU A 83 7.43 13.23 4.64
C GLU A 83 6.65 13.36 5.95
N PHE A 84 5.85 12.35 6.29
CA PHE A 84 5.10 12.28 7.56
C PHE A 84 6.00 12.00 8.77
N THR A 85 7.33 12.08 8.58
CA THR A 85 8.34 11.65 9.54
C THR A 85 8.29 12.48 10.82
N ASP A 86 8.15 13.80 10.69
CA ASP A 86 8.21 14.72 11.84
C ASP A 86 6.94 14.71 12.71
N ALA A 87 5.77 14.53 12.08
CA ALA A 87 4.50 14.52 12.79
C ALA A 87 4.22 13.19 13.51
N ALA A 88 4.98 12.13 13.21
CA ALA A 88 4.78 10.77 13.72
C ALA A 88 3.32 10.29 13.63
N ARG A 89 2.62 10.65 12.55
CA ARG A 89 1.23 10.26 12.24
C ARG A 89 1.21 9.29 11.07
N PRO A 90 1.70 8.06 11.25
CA PRO A 90 1.63 7.05 10.19
C PRO A 90 0.18 6.65 9.94
N GLY A 91 -0.14 6.32 8.69
CA GLY A 91 -1.31 5.51 8.37
C GLY A 91 -1.10 4.04 8.78
N ALA A 92 -2.15 3.23 8.68
CA ALA A 92 -2.08 1.79 8.88
C ALA A 92 -2.53 1.07 7.61
N TYR A 93 -1.81 0.03 7.22
CA TYR A 93 -2.26 -0.91 6.21
C TYR A 93 -3.10 -1.99 6.86
N LEU A 94 -4.17 -2.39 6.18
CA LEU A 94 -5.03 -3.50 6.61
C LEU A 94 -4.78 -4.70 5.70
N ARG A 95 -4.72 -5.88 6.31
CA ARG A 95 -4.75 -7.15 5.57
C ARG A 95 -6.20 -7.59 5.43
N VAL A 96 -6.58 -8.00 4.22
CA VAL A 96 -7.86 -8.68 3.98
C VAL A 96 -7.79 -10.07 4.62
N ILE A 97 -8.63 -10.32 5.63
CA ILE A 97 -8.72 -11.62 6.30
C ILE A 97 -9.72 -12.54 5.59
N GLU A 98 -10.81 -11.94 5.10
CA GLU A 98 -11.87 -12.60 4.34
C GLU A 98 -12.26 -11.67 3.19
N ASP A 99 -12.43 -12.22 1.98
CA ASP A 99 -12.87 -11.46 0.83
C ASP A 99 -14.35 -11.07 0.95
N GLY A 100 -14.71 -9.90 0.42
CA GLY A 100 -16.06 -9.38 0.53
C GLY A 100 -16.29 -8.15 -0.32
N ARG A 101 -17.54 -7.68 -0.35
CA ARG A 101 -17.92 -6.42 -0.98
C ARG A 101 -17.94 -5.31 0.07
N VAL A 102 -17.40 -4.15 -0.31
CA VAL A 102 -17.45 -2.92 0.48
C VAL A 102 -17.99 -1.79 -0.40
N ALA A 103 -18.79 -0.90 0.18
CA ALA A 103 -19.37 0.27 -0.45
C ALA A 103 -19.08 1.53 0.37
N ALA A 104 -19.29 2.69 -0.26
CA ALA A 104 -19.34 3.94 0.49
C ALA A 104 -20.44 3.86 1.56
N ASP A 105 -20.21 4.50 2.71
CA ASP A 105 -21.10 4.52 3.88
C ASP A 105 -21.22 3.20 4.66
N ASP A 106 -20.47 2.16 4.28
CA ASP A 106 -20.32 0.96 5.12
C ASP A 106 -19.68 1.33 6.47
N LEU A 107 -20.28 0.82 7.54
CA LEU A 107 -19.79 1.07 8.89
C LEU A 107 -18.51 0.28 9.17
N ILE A 108 -17.46 1.00 9.58
CA ILE A 108 -16.27 0.38 10.15
C ILE A 108 -16.54 0.07 11.62
N THR A 109 -16.58 -1.21 11.97
CA THR A 109 -16.77 -1.67 13.36
C THR A 109 -15.49 -2.30 13.90
N VAL A 110 -15.14 -1.97 15.14
CA VAL A 110 -14.01 -2.60 15.83
C VAL A 110 -14.50 -3.90 16.45
N VAL A 111 -14.26 -5.01 15.76
CA VAL A 111 -14.69 -6.35 16.22
C VAL A 111 -13.76 -6.95 17.28
N ARG A 112 -12.47 -6.58 17.26
CA ARG A 112 -11.45 -7.05 18.20
C ARG A 112 -10.40 -5.96 18.41
N ARG A 113 -9.99 -5.76 19.67
CA ARG A 113 -8.83 -4.94 20.03
C ARG A 113 -7.80 -5.83 20.75
N PRO A 114 -6.57 -5.96 20.24
CA PRO A 114 -5.52 -6.70 20.93
C PRO A 114 -5.20 -6.10 22.31
N THR A 115 -4.89 -6.96 23.28
CA THR A 115 -4.67 -6.56 24.69
C THR A 115 -3.31 -5.92 24.94
N HIS A 116 -2.34 -6.12 24.05
CA HIS A 116 -0.96 -5.65 24.23
C HIS A 116 -0.83 -4.11 24.20
N GLY A 117 -1.85 -3.35 23.77
CA GLY A 117 -1.83 -1.89 23.80
C GLY A 117 -0.74 -1.23 22.94
N PHE A 118 -0.10 -2.01 22.05
CA PHE A 118 0.93 -1.53 21.13
C PHE A 118 0.25 -0.88 19.92
N THR A 119 0.66 0.33 19.59
CA THR A 119 0.02 1.18 18.58
C THR A 119 0.87 1.31 17.32
N ILE A 120 0.24 1.64 16.19
CA ILE A 120 0.95 1.95 14.93
C ILE A 120 1.94 3.11 15.13
N GLY A 121 1.59 4.11 15.92
CA GLY A 121 2.52 5.20 16.27
C GLY A 121 3.77 4.71 16.98
N GLN A 122 3.66 3.73 17.89
CA GLN A 122 4.81 3.11 18.55
C GLN A 122 5.61 2.23 17.60
N ALA A 123 4.96 1.46 16.73
CA ALA A 123 5.63 0.67 15.69
C ALA A 123 6.47 1.57 14.76
N PHE A 124 5.90 2.70 14.33
CA PHE A 124 6.62 3.69 13.54
C PHE A 124 7.83 4.25 14.30
N LYS A 125 7.64 4.72 15.55
CA LYS A 125 8.74 5.23 16.38
C LYS A 125 9.86 4.20 16.57
N ALA A 126 9.53 2.93 16.79
CA ALA A 126 10.51 1.86 16.89
C ALA A 126 11.37 1.77 15.62
N LYS A 127 10.74 1.85 14.44
CA LYS A 127 11.43 1.80 13.14
C LYS A 127 12.19 3.09 12.81
N SER A 128 11.80 4.21 13.42
CA SER A 128 12.47 5.52 13.32
C SER A 128 13.55 5.76 14.38
N GLY A 129 13.91 4.76 15.18
CA GLY A 129 15.10 4.81 16.06
C GLY A 129 14.84 4.72 17.57
N ALA A 130 13.58 4.69 18.02
CA ALA A 130 13.22 4.48 19.43
C ALA A 130 13.45 3.01 19.84
N ARG A 131 14.71 2.67 20.14
CA ARG A 131 15.16 1.28 20.39
C ARG A 131 14.45 0.62 21.59
N GLU A 132 13.99 1.40 22.56
CA GLU A 132 13.23 0.93 23.71
C GLU A 132 11.86 0.32 23.33
N LEU A 133 11.33 0.68 22.16
CA LEU A 133 10.07 0.14 21.65
C LEU A 133 10.26 -1.14 20.82
N VAL A 134 11.49 -1.52 20.46
CA VAL A 134 11.76 -2.68 19.59
C VAL A 134 11.27 -4.01 20.19
N PRO A 135 11.48 -4.32 21.49
CA PRO A 135 10.95 -5.55 22.08
C PRO A 135 9.42 -5.65 21.95
N ARG A 136 8.72 -4.52 22.02
CA ARG A 136 7.25 -4.45 21.97
C ARG A 136 6.66 -4.83 20.61
N VAL A 137 7.48 -4.80 19.55
CA VAL A 137 7.08 -5.31 18.22
C VAL A 137 6.77 -6.80 18.28
N LEU A 138 7.45 -7.55 19.15
CA LEU A 138 7.23 -8.99 19.34
C LEU A 138 5.92 -9.28 20.10
N ASP A 139 5.37 -8.33 20.85
CA ASP A 139 4.06 -8.47 21.53
C ASP A 139 2.89 -8.45 20.53
N ALA A 140 3.09 -7.88 19.33
CA ALA A 140 2.06 -7.64 18.34
C ALA A 140 2.13 -8.71 17.24
N SER A 141 1.49 -9.86 17.49
CA SER A 141 1.40 -10.99 16.55
C SER A 141 0.74 -10.64 15.21
N GLU A 142 -0.04 -9.56 15.19
CA GLU A 142 -0.79 -9.07 14.04
C GLU A 142 0.10 -8.34 13.01
N LEU A 143 1.33 -7.98 13.40
CA LEU A 143 2.28 -7.37 12.47
C LEU A 143 2.82 -8.41 11.47
N PRO A 144 3.25 -7.98 10.27
CA PRO A 144 3.88 -8.88 9.30
C PRO A 144 5.18 -9.50 9.85
N GLU A 145 5.48 -10.75 9.47
CA GLU A 145 6.69 -11.46 9.95
C GLU A 145 7.99 -10.68 9.70
N SER A 146 8.07 -9.91 8.61
CA SER A 146 9.23 -9.06 8.32
C SER A 146 9.51 -8.00 9.41
N TRP A 147 8.49 -7.60 10.18
CA TRP A 147 8.68 -6.76 11.37
C TRP A 147 9.25 -7.54 12.54
N HIS A 148 8.81 -8.77 12.76
CA HIS A 148 9.33 -9.63 13.81
C HIS A 148 10.78 -10.04 13.53
N GLU A 149 11.11 -10.42 12.30
CA GLU A 149 12.48 -10.70 11.85
C GLU A 149 13.40 -9.49 12.04
N TRP A 150 12.94 -8.31 11.64
CA TRP A 150 13.68 -7.08 11.85
C TRP A 150 13.93 -6.80 13.33
N ALA A 151 12.91 -6.96 14.18
CA ALA A 151 13.01 -6.73 15.61
C ALA A 151 14.00 -7.72 16.26
N ARG A 152 13.93 -9.02 15.93
CA ARG A 152 14.89 -10.04 16.39
C ARG A 152 16.31 -9.66 16.01
N ARG A 153 16.56 -9.33 14.73
CA ARG A 153 17.87 -8.91 14.23
C ARG A 153 18.43 -7.69 14.98
N VAL A 154 17.60 -6.72 15.34
CA VAL A 154 18.03 -5.52 16.08
C VAL A 154 18.36 -5.85 17.53
N LEU A 155 17.64 -6.80 18.15
CA LEU A 155 17.87 -7.23 19.52
C LEU A 155 19.09 -8.14 19.66
N ASP A 156 19.35 -8.99 18.66
CA ASP A 156 20.50 -9.90 18.63
C ASP A 156 21.83 -9.18 18.32
N ALA A 157 21.77 -7.97 17.76
CA ALA A 157 22.94 -7.14 17.46
C ALA A 157 23.46 -6.33 18.68
N LYS A 158 23.00 -6.65 19.89
CA LYS A 158 23.42 -6.05 21.16
C LYS A 158 24.24 -7.02 21.99
#